data_AF-A0A235BWI2-F1
#
_entry.id   AF-A0A235BWI2-F1
#
_cell.length_a   1.000
_cell.length_b   1.000
_cell.length_c   1.000
_cell.angle_alpha   90.00
_cell.angle_beta   90.00
_cell.angle_gamma   90.00
#
_symmetry.space_group_name_H-M   'P 1'
#
loop_
_entity.id
_entity.type
_entity.pdbx_description
1 polymer ?
#
loop_
_entity_poly.entity_id
_entity_poly.type
_entity_poly.pdbx_seq_one_letter_code
_entity_poly.pdbx_strand_id
1 'polypeptide(L)'
;MDSKSHGRKPSGDSFTVHDLPPRERPRERLVRVGAGALSSEEVLAIIISRGTKGRSVLDIARCLVSRFKSVAGVAAASIEELQTIKGIGRAKACQIKAAIELARRMEESPETEERIELSSAEAVAKLMRPLIANKRKENFYVLNVDSRNRLINKEQVSVGSLDSTIAHPREVFGPAIRAGAAGIIVVHNHPSGDPQPSDDDIRLTRRLAEAGKIVGIPLLDHIVIGKQRFYSFRSRCLL
;
A
#
# COMPACT_ATOMS: atom_id res chain seq x y z
N MET A 1 32.49 -22.32 -59.61
CA MET A 1 31.52 -21.46 -58.89
C MET A 1 31.76 -21.71 -57.41
N ASP A 2 32.64 -20.90 -56.84
CA ASP A 2 33.20 -21.08 -55.50
C ASP A 2 32.28 -20.49 -54.45
N SER A 3 31.61 -21.35 -53.66
CA SER A 3 30.96 -20.94 -52.42
C SER A 3 31.95 -21.09 -51.26
N LYS A 4 32.79 -20.06 -51.04
CA LYS A 4 33.69 -19.99 -49.89
C LYS A 4 32.90 -19.89 -48.59
N SER A 5 32.91 -20.98 -47.83
CA SER A 5 32.57 -21.04 -46.41
C SER A 5 33.45 -20.08 -45.61
N HIS A 6 32.91 -18.91 -45.25
CA HIS A 6 33.55 -18.02 -44.29
C HIS A 6 33.07 -18.38 -42.89
N GLY A 7 33.82 -19.25 -42.22
CA GLY A 7 33.73 -19.43 -40.78
C GLY A 7 34.02 -18.09 -40.09
N ARG A 8 33.02 -17.52 -39.44
CA ARG A 8 33.22 -16.39 -38.52
C ARG A 8 34.05 -16.88 -37.34
N LYS A 9 35.23 -16.29 -37.14
CA LYS A 9 36.01 -16.38 -35.89
C LYS A 9 35.15 -15.85 -34.72
N PRO A 10 35.31 -16.40 -33.50
CA PRO A 10 34.59 -15.89 -32.34
C PRO A 10 35.17 -14.51 -31.96
N SER A 11 34.41 -13.45 -32.22
CA SER A 11 34.59 -12.18 -31.52
C SER A 11 34.11 -12.37 -30.08
N GLY A 12 34.86 -11.86 -29.10
CA GLY A 12 34.52 -11.98 -27.67
C GLY A 12 33.26 -11.21 -27.30
N ASP A 13 32.10 -11.79 -27.62
CA ASP A 13 30.79 -11.19 -27.38
C ASP A 13 30.39 -11.40 -25.92
N SER A 14 30.31 -10.30 -25.17
CA SER A 14 29.87 -10.33 -23.79
C SER A 14 28.35 -10.49 -23.71
N PHE A 15 27.89 -11.59 -23.11
CA PHE A 15 26.47 -11.83 -22.81
C PHE A 15 25.86 -10.63 -22.08
N THR A 16 24.67 -10.21 -22.51
CA THR A 16 23.90 -9.08 -21.97
C THR A 16 22.51 -9.53 -21.52
N VAL A 17 21.78 -8.66 -20.83
CA VAL A 17 20.39 -8.95 -20.44
C VAL A 17 19.47 -9.07 -21.66
N HIS A 18 19.81 -8.47 -22.80
CA HIS A 18 19.02 -8.60 -24.02
C HIS A 18 19.10 -10.01 -24.62
N ASP A 19 20.15 -10.76 -24.30
CA ASP A 19 20.35 -12.14 -24.75
C ASP A 19 19.52 -13.15 -23.93
N LEU A 20 18.95 -12.72 -22.80
CA LEU A 20 17.97 -13.51 -22.06
C LEU A 20 16.61 -13.51 -22.78
N PRO A 21 15.87 -14.63 -22.73
CA PRO A 21 14.46 -14.64 -23.13
C PRO A 21 13.71 -13.48 -22.47
N PRO A 22 12.79 -12.77 -23.16
CA PRO A 22 12.09 -11.62 -22.58
C PRO A 22 11.43 -11.92 -21.22
N ARG A 23 10.98 -13.16 -21.04
CA ARG A 23 10.36 -13.68 -19.81
C ARG A 23 11.32 -13.86 -18.63
N GLU A 24 12.61 -13.84 -18.87
CA GLU A 24 13.66 -14.02 -17.86
C GLU A 24 14.39 -12.71 -17.54
N ARG A 25 14.09 -11.64 -18.29
CA ARG A 25 14.67 -10.32 -18.05
C ARG A 25 14.12 -9.71 -16.75
N PRO A 26 14.96 -9.07 -15.92
CA PRO A 26 14.55 -8.62 -14.60
C PRO A 26 13.33 -7.68 -14.57
N ARG A 27 13.22 -6.72 -15.50
CA ARG A 27 12.10 -5.75 -15.50
C ARG A 27 10.78 -6.42 -15.88
N GLU A 28 10.83 -7.29 -16.87
CA GLU A 28 9.70 -8.06 -17.37
C GLU A 28 9.24 -9.07 -16.30
N ARG A 29 10.18 -9.67 -15.58
CA ARG A 29 9.88 -10.48 -14.39
C ARG A 29 9.23 -9.65 -13.28
N LEU A 30 9.76 -8.46 -12.97
CA LEU A 30 9.19 -7.57 -11.96
C LEU A 30 7.71 -7.28 -12.25
N VAL A 31 7.36 -7.00 -13.51
CA VAL A 31 5.98 -6.77 -13.94
C VAL A 31 5.11 -8.02 -13.83
N ARG A 32 5.65 -9.19 -14.20
CA ARG A 32 4.86 -10.44 -14.28
C ARG A 32 4.63 -11.10 -12.92
N VAL A 33 5.66 -11.17 -12.08
CA VAL A 33 5.65 -11.98 -10.83
C VAL A 33 5.87 -11.14 -9.56
N GLY A 34 6.08 -9.83 -9.69
CA GLY A 34 6.28 -8.92 -8.57
C GLY A 34 7.69 -8.98 -7.97
N ALA A 35 8.04 -7.96 -7.17
CA ALA A 35 9.39 -7.78 -6.62
C ALA A 35 9.82 -8.91 -5.67
N GLY A 36 8.89 -9.50 -4.92
CA GLY A 36 9.19 -10.57 -3.95
C GLY A 36 9.68 -11.87 -4.58
N ALA A 37 9.48 -12.07 -5.88
CA ALA A 37 9.94 -13.26 -6.62
C ALA A 37 11.27 -13.04 -7.37
N LEU A 38 11.89 -11.86 -7.25
CA LEU A 38 13.20 -11.55 -7.84
C LEU A 38 14.32 -11.83 -6.84
N SER A 39 15.47 -12.26 -7.34
CA SER A 39 16.67 -12.33 -6.52
C SER A 39 17.20 -10.93 -6.18
N SER A 40 18.03 -10.83 -5.13
CA SER A 40 18.68 -9.57 -4.77
C SER A 40 19.50 -8.97 -5.91
N GLU A 41 20.16 -9.82 -6.71
CA GLU A 41 20.92 -9.41 -7.89
C GLU A 41 20.01 -8.87 -9.00
N GLU A 42 18.82 -9.43 -9.18
CA GLU A 42 17.84 -8.93 -10.14
C GLU A 42 17.31 -7.56 -9.72
N VAL A 43 17.00 -7.38 -8.43
CA VAL A 43 16.56 -6.08 -7.88
C VAL A 43 17.67 -5.03 -8.06
N LEU A 44 18.91 -5.36 -7.69
CA LEU A 44 20.06 -4.48 -7.90
C LEU A 44 20.29 -4.17 -9.38
N ALA A 45 20.13 -5.15 -10.27
CA ALA A 45 20.29 -4.95 -11.70
C ALA A 45 19.24 -3.99 -12.28
N ILE A 46 18.01 -4.02 -11.76
CA ILE A 46 16.96 -3.06 -12.13
C ILE A 46 17.34 -1.64 -11.70
N ILE A 47 17.79 -1.47 -10.45
CA ILE A 47 18.21 -0.17 -9.88
C ILE A 47 19.36 0.44 -10.70
N ILE A 48 20.38 -0.37 -11.02
CA ILE A 48 21.58 0.07 -11.75
C ILE A 48 21.30 0.26 -13.27
N SER A 49 20.20 -0.33 -13.76
CA SER A 49 19.61 -0.17 -15.10
C SER A 49 20.40 -0.76 -16.25
N ARG A 50 21.71 -0.48 -16.39
CA ARG A 50 22.53 -0.89 -17.54
C ARG A 50 23.88 -1.46 -17.13
N GLY A 51 24.42 -2.32 -17.99
CA GLY A 51 25.75 -2.92 -17.85
C GLY A 51 26.88 -1.93 -18.13
N THR A 52 28.06 -2.47 -18.41
CA THR A 52 29.18 -1.74 -19.03
C THR A 52 29.78 -2.58 -20.14
N LYS A 53 30.68 -2.03 -20.96
CA LYS A 53 31.33 -2.79 -22.03
C LYS A 53 32.01 -4.03 -21.44
N GLY A 54 31.61 -5.22 -21.91
CA GLY A 54 32.15 -6.49 -21.46
C GLY A 54 31.52 -7.09 -20.20
N ARG A 55 30.50 -6.46 -19.58
CA ARG A 55 29.80 -7.01 -18.40
C ARG A 55 28.31 -6.67 -18.42
N SER A 56 27.45 -7.67 -18.28
CA SER A 56 26.01 -7.44 -18.14
C SER A 56 25.70 -6.75 -16.80
N VAL A 57 24.51 -6.13 -16.70
CA VAL A 57 24.08 -5.53 -15.43
C VAL A 57 23.86 -6.58 -14.34
N LEU A 58 23.49 -7.81 -14.71
CA LEU A 58 23.37 -8.94 -13.78
C LEU A 58 24.74 -9.37 -13.25
N ASP A 59 25.79 -9.36 -14.08
CA ASP A 59 27.15 -9.67 -13.62
C ASP A 59 27.69 -8.62 -12.66
N ILE A 60 27.39 -7.35 -12.94
CA ILE A 60 27.74 -6.23 -12.03
C ILE A 60 27.01 -6.40 -10.69
N ALA A 61 25.72 -6.72 -10.71
CA ALA A 61 24.93 -6.92 -9.50
C ALA A 61 25.42 -8.12 -8.68
N ARG A 62 25.74 -9.25 -9.33
CA ARG A 62 26.38 -10.41 -8.68
C ARG A 62 27.72 -10.05 -8.05
N CYS A 63 28.53 -9.25 -8.75
CA CYS A 63 29.84 -8.80 -8.25
C CYS A 63 29.72 -7.91 -7.01
N LEU A 64 28.71 -7.02 -6.96
CA LEU A 64 28.40 -6.22 -5.78
C LEU A 64 28.07 -7.11 -4.58
N VAL A 65 27.09 -8.01 -4.71
CA VAL A 65 26.67 -8.89 -3.60
C VAL A 65 27.84 -9.78 -3.15
N SER A 66 28.62 -10.30 -4.09
CA SER A 66 29.79 -11.13 -3.78
C SER A 66 30.89 -10.34 -3.03
N ARG A 67 31.22 -9.13 -3.49
CA ARG A 67 32.29 -8.29 -2.90
C ARG A 67 31.95 -7.84 -1.48
N PHE A 68 30.68 -7.50 -1.25
CA PHE A 68 30.18 -6.98 0.02
C PHE A 68 29.44 -8.04 0.84
N LYS A 69 29.50 -9.31 0.42
CA LYS A 69 28.95 -10.53 1.06
C LYS A 69 27.42 -10.60 1.19
N SER A 70 26.71 -9.49 1.11
CA SER A 70 25.24 -9.43 1.24
C SER A 70 24.70 -8.09 0.72
N VAL A 71 23.37 -7.99 0.56
CA VAL A 71 22.69 -6.71 0.26
C VAL A 71 22.91 -5.69 1.37
N ALA A 72 22.89 -6.12 2.63
CA ALA A 72 23.21 -5.24 3.77
C ALA A 72 24.64 -4.69 3.69
N GLY A 73 25.59 -5.51 3.24
CA GLY A 73 26.96 -5.06 2.99
C GLY A 73 27.05 -4.06 1.85
N VAL A 74 26.33 -4.29 0.73
CA VAL A 74 26.23 -3.30 -0.37
C VAL A 74 25.63 -1.99 0.15
N ALA A 75 24.66 -2.08 1.07
CA ALA A 75 24.02 -0.92 1.65
C ALA A 75 24.94 -0.11 2.56
N ALA A 76 25.79 -0.77 3.34
CA ALA A 76 26.76 -0.15 4.22
C ALA A 76 27.94 0.49 3.47
N ALA A 77 28.37 -0.09 2.35
CA ALA A 77 29.57 0.33 1.61
C ALA A 77 29.54 1.82 1.19
N SER A 78 30.65 2.54 1.31
CA SER A 78 30.73 3.95 0.88
C SER A 78 30.57 4.11 -0.64
N ILE A 79 30.36 5.34 -1.12
CA ILE A 79 30.32 5.61 -2.57
C ILE A 79 31.66 5.20 -3.22
N GLU A 80 32.77 5.52 -2.57
CA GLU A 80 34.12 5.20 -3.01
C GLU A 80 34.35 3.69 -3.07
N GLU A 81 33.89 2.94 -2.06
CA GLU A 81 33.97 1.49 -2.03
C GLU A 81 33.14 0.85 -3.16
N LEU A 82 31.92 1.34 -3.39
CA LEU A 82 31.06 0.87 -4.48
C LEU A 82 31.71 1.13 -5.86
N GLN A 83 32.40 2.26 -6.02
CA GLN A 83 33.09 2.63 -7.26
C GLN A 83 34.31 1.75 -7.57
N THR A 84 34.79 0.94 -6.62
CA THR A 84 35.84 -0.06 -6.90
C THR A 84 35.36 -1.18 -7.84
N ILE A 85 34.04 -1.38 -7.96
CA ILE A 85 33.47 -2.36 -8.88
C ILE A 85 33.44 -1.79 -10.30
N LYS A 86 34.17 -2.45 -11.22
CA LYS A 86 34.16 -2.12 -12.65
C LYS A 86 32.72 -2.17 -13.19
N GLY A 87 32.22 -1.02 -13.62
CA GLY A 87 30.86 -0.83 -14.12
C GLY A 87 29.95 -0.01 -13.21
N ILE A 88 30.42 0.32 -11.99
CA ILE A 88 29.78 1.24 -11.03
C ILE A 88 30.56 2.55 -11.00
N GLY A 89 30.11 3.53 -11.78
CA GLY A 89 30.56 4.91 -11.65
C GLY A 89 29.76 5.65 -10.57
N ARG A 90 30.14 6.92 -10.32
CA ARG A 90 29.48 7.81 -9.35
C ARG A 90 27.95 7.80 -9.48
N ALA A 91 27.41 7.90 -10.69
CA ALA A 91 25.96 7.91 -10.92
C ALA A 91 25.26 6.64 -10.40
N LYS A 92 25.82 5.45 -10.68
CA LYS A 92 25.26 4.17 -10.25
C LYS A 92 25.43 3.95 -8.74
N ALA A 93 26.55 4.39 -8.16
CA ALA A 93 26.75 4.37 -6.72
C ALA A 93 25.72 5.26 -6.00
N CYS A 94 25.49 6.47 -6.50
CA CYS A 94 24.45 7.36 -5.98
C CYS A 94 23.04 6.77 -6.14
N GLN A 95 22.73 6.08 -7.25
CA GLN A 95 21.44 5.40 -7.42
C GLN A 95 21.20 4.33 -6.37
N ILE A 96 22.21 3.49 -6.10
CA ILE A 96 22.14 2.46 -5.06
C ILE A 96 21.88 3.13 -3.69
N LYS A 97 22.68 4.15 -3.35
CA LYS A 97 22.53 4.88 -2.08
C LYS A 97 21.18 5.57 -1.94
N ALA A 98 20.67 6.20 -3.00
CA ALA A 98 19.36 6.82 -3.00
C ALA A 98 18.24 5.79 -2.80
N ALA A 99 18.33 4.62 -3.42
CA ALA A 99 17.34 3.55 -3.26
C ALA A 99 17.32 3.01 -1.82
N ILE A 100 18.49 2.81 -1.21
CA ILE A 100 18.60 2.36 0.19
C ILE A 100 18.09 3.43 1.14
N GLU A 101 18.47 4.70 0.91
CA GLU A 101 18.01 5.82 1.73
C GLU A 101 16.49 5.98 1.65
N LEU A 102 15.89 5.75 0.48
CA LEU A 102 14.45 5.74 0.34
C LEU A 102 13.82 4.62 1.17
N ALA A 103 14.37 3.40 1.13
CA ALA A 103 13.90 2.29 1.96
C ALA A 103 14.05 2.59 3.46
N ARG A 104 15.19 3.13 3.89
CA ARG A 104 15.42 3.58 5.27
C ARG A 104 14.42 4.64 5.69
N ARG A 105 14.13 5.63 4.84
CA ARG A 105 13.10 6.64 5.10
C ARG A 105 11.70 6.06 5.14
N MET A 106 11.41 4.97 4.44
CA MET A 106 10.13 4.28 4.54
C MET A 106 9.99 3.52 5.87
N GLU A 107 11.10 2.99 6.40
CA GLU A 107 11.14 2.34 7.72
C GLU A 107 11.12 3.36 8.88
N GLU A 108 11.81 4.48 8.71
CA GLU A 108 11.91 5.57 9.70
C GLU A 108 10.76 6.56 9.63
N SER A 109 10.12 6.71 8.47
CA SER A 109 8.82 7.35 8.37
C SER A 109 7.89 6.39 9.06
N PRO A 110 7.42 6.72 10.28
CA PRO A 110 6.50 5.83 10.92
C PRO A 110 5.28 5.78 10.00
N GLU A 111 4.78 4.60 9.65
CA GLU A 111 3.35 4.41 9.37
C GLU A 111 2.51 4.65 10.67
N THR A 112 3.02 5.53 11.54
CA THR A 112 2.81 5.62 12.97
C THR A 112 2.82 7.11 13.37
N GLU A 113 1.96 7.92 12.75
CA GLU A 113 1.04 8.60 13.66
C GLU A 113 0.41 7.46 14.46
N GLU A 114 0.58 7.42 15.79
CA GLU A 114 -0.10 6.42 16.64
C GLU A 114 -1.52 6.25 16.10
N ARG A 115 -1.77 5.13 15.40
CA ARG A 115 -3.01 4.98 14.63
C ARG A 115 -4.13 5.20 15.62
N ILE A 116 -4.94 6.22 15.36
CA ILE A 116 -5.90 6.73 16.33
C ILE A 116 -6.75 5.56 16.82
N GLU A 117 -6.66 5.27 18.11
CA GLU A 117 -7.42 4.19 18.72
C GLU A 117 -8.90 4.63 18.84
N LEU A 118 -9.79 3.84 18.26
CA LEU A 118 -11.22 4.10 18.19
C LEU A 118 -11.99 3.15 19.11
N SER A 119 -11.52 3.01 20.34
CA SER A 119 -12.10 2.13 21.36
C SER A 119 -13.36 2.68 22.05
N SER A 120 -13.75 3.93 21.75
CA SER A 120 -15.00 4.53 22.26
C SER A 120 -15.71 5.39 21.22
N ALA A 121 -17.02 5.56 21.40
CA ALA A 121 -17.83 6.42 20.52
C ALA A 121 -17.39 7.89 20.60
N GLU A 122 -16.88 8.33 21.76
CA GLU A 122 -16.29 9.66 21.96
C GLU A 122 -15.01 9.84 21.13
N ALA A 123 -14.15 8.82 21.04
CA ALA A 123 -12.93 8.88 20.24
C ALA A 123 -13.28 9.03 18.75
N VAL A 124 -14.27 8.26 18.27
CA VAL A 124 -14.77 8.35 16.89
C VAL A 124 -15.42 9.71 16.64
N ALA A 125 -16.29 10.18 17.54
CA ALA A 125 -16.94 11.48 17.41
C ALA A 125 -15.92 12.63 17.42
N LYS A 126 -14.88 12.56 18.26
CA LYS A 126 -13.79 13.53 18.30
C LYS A 126 -13.02 13.59 16.97
N LEU A 127 -12.76 12.42 16.38
CA LEU A 127 -12.09 12.32 15.07
C LEU A 127 -12.95 12.88 13.93
N MET A 128 -14.24 12.54 13.90
CA MET A 128 -15.10 12.79 12.75
C MET A 128 -15.86 14.12 12.81
N ARG A 129 -16.13 14.67 14.01
CA ARG A 129 -16.89 15.92 14.18
C ARG A 129 -16.31 17.10 13.38
N PRO A 130 -14.98 17.37 13.38
CA PRO A 130 -14.40 18.46 12.58
C PRO A 130 -14.62 18.29 11.07
N LEU A 131 -14.78 17.04 10.61
CA LEU A 131 -14.90 16.71 9.19
C LEU A 131 -16.34 16.86 8.67
N ILE A 132 -17.31 16.39 9.45
CA ILE A 132 -18.69 16.21 8.94
C ILE A 132 -19.77 17.02 9.68
N ALA A 133 -19.54 17.49 10.91
CA ALA A 133 -20.63 18.06 11.73
C ALA A 133 -21.28 19.33 11.15
N ASN A 134 -20.52 20.15 10.42
CA ASN A 134 -21.00 21.40 9.82
C ASN A 134 -21.31 21.27 8.32
N LYS A 135 -21.32 20.05 7.77
CA LYS A 135 -21.64 19.84 6.36
C LYS A 135 -23.15 19.99 6.13
N ARG A 136 -23.52 20.66 5.04
CA ARG A 136 -24.92 20.91 4.66
C ARG A 136 -25.63 19.69 4.06
N LYS A 137 -24.87 18.69 3.65
CA LYS A 137 -25.35 17.39 3.18
C LYS A 137 -24.97 16.32 4.20
N GLU A 138 -25.71 15.22 4.26
CA GLU A 138 -25.26 14.03 4.99
C GLU A 138 -24.03 13.45 4.28
N ASN A 139 -23.08 12.97 5.05
CA ASN A 139 -21.87 12.32 4.57
C ASN A 139 -21.73 11.02 5.34
N PHE A 140 -21.71 9.89 4.65
CA PHE A 140 -21.53 8.59 5.27
C PHE A 140 -20.09 8.12 5.07
N TYR A 141 -19.46 7.73 6.17
CA TYR A 141 -18.09 7.25 6.22
C TYR A 141 -18.02 5.85 6.79
N VAL A 142 -17.03 5.10 6.33
CA VAL A 142 -16.61 3.83 6.91
C VAL A 142 -15.20 4.01 7.45
N LEU A 143 -15.00 3.67 8.71
CA LEU A 143 -13.71 3.65 9.39
C LEU A 143 -13.26 2.20 9.49
N ASN A 144 -12.18 1.86 8.81
CA ASN A 144 -11.60 0.53 8.84
C ASN A 144 -10.60 0.46 9.98
N VAL A 145 -10.73 -0.53 10.87
CA VAL A 145 -9.86 -0.67 12.03
C VAL A 145 -9.15 -2.01 12.07
N ASP A 146 -7.98 -2.04 12.73
CA ASP A 146 -7.25 -3.27 13.02
C ASP A 146 -7.79 -4.01 14.26
N SER A 147 -7.18 -5.14 14.61
CA SER A 147 -7.59 -5.99 15.75
C SER A 147 -7.42 -5.33 17.12
N ARG A 148 -6.77 -4.16 17.19
CA ARG A 148 -6.62 -3.33 18.39
C ARG A 148 -7.49 -2.06 18.29
N ASN A 149 -8.50 -2.06 17.41
CA ASN A 149 -9.38 -0.93 17.14
C ASN A 149 -8.66 0.35 16.67
N ARG A 150 -7.49 0.23 16.06
CA ARG A 150 -6.76 1.39 15.55
C ARG A 150 -7.16 1.68 14.12
N LEU A 151 -7.38 2.96 13.80
CA LEU A 151 -7.78 3.39 12.46
C LEU A 151 -6.72 3.02 11.41
N ILE A 152 -7.08 2.17 10.46
CA ILE A 152 -6.28 1.88 9.26
C ILE A 152 -6.48 3.00 8.25
N ASN A 153 -7.74 3.28 7.89
CA ASN A 153 -8.14 4.38 7.03
C ASN A 153 -9.63 4.71 7.20
N LYS A 154 -10.06 5.82 6.58
CA LYS A 154 -11.47 6.23 6.51
C LYS A 154 -11.86 6.48 5.05
N GLU A 155 -13.02 5.99 4.65
CA GLU A 155 -13.52 6.14 3.29
C GLU A 155 -14.91 6.77 3.31
N GLN A 156 -15.13 7.74 2.42
CA GLN A 156 -16.45 8.34 2.22
C GLN A 156 -17.24 7.50 1.23
N VAL A 157 -18.35 6.92 1.68
CA VAL A 157 -19.20 6.05 0.85
C VAL A 157 -20.29 6.86 0.15
N SER A 158 -20.85 7.89 0.80
CA SER A 158 -21.91 8.70 0.22
C SER A 158 -21.89 10.18 0.66
N VAL A 159 -22.49 11.03 -0.18
CA VAL A 159 -22.77 12.46 0.08
C VAL A 159 -24.16 12.80 -0.44
N GLY A 160 -25.00 13.40 0.41
CA GLY A 160 -26.43 13.62 0.12
C GLY A 160 -27.30 12.73 0.99
N SER A 161 -28.60 12.59 0.71
CA SER A 161 -29.46 11.69 1.49
C SER A 161 -28.85 10.29 1.58
N LEU A 162 -28.95 9.69 2.76
CA LEU A 162 -28.78 8.27 3.03
C LEU A 162 -29.84 7.42 2.31
N ASP A 163 -29.92 7.53 0.98
CA ASP A 163 -30.67 6.57 0.19
C ASP A 163 -30.03 5.19 0.40
N SER A 164 -30.85 4.21 0.75
CA SER A 164 -30.47 2.82 1.00
C SER A 164 -29.69 2.16 -0.16
N THR A 165 -29.70 2.78 -1.35
CA THR A 165 -28.95 2.38 -2.54
C THR A 165 -27.48 2.79 -2.49
N ILE A 166 -27.12 3.91 -1.85
CA ILE A 166 -25.75 4.48 -1.90
C ILE A 166 -24.86 3.92 -0.79
N ALA A 167 -25.39 3.65 0.40
CA ALA A 167 -24.67 2.98 1.50
C ALA A 167 -24.84 1.44 1.46
N HIS A 168 -24.83 0.83 0.28
CA HIS A 168 -25.00 -0.62 0.14
C HIS A 168 -23.83 -1.37 0.83
N PRO A 169 -24.06 -2.54 1.46
CA PRO A 169 -22.99 -3.35 2.06
C PRO A 169 -21.77 -3.61 1.17
N ARG A 170 -21.92 -3.56 -0.16
CA ARG A 170 -20.81 -3.79 -1.10
C ARG A 170 -19.83 -2.63 -1.11
N GLU A 171 -20.36 -1.40 -1.02
CA GLU A 171 -19.58 -0.16 -0.99
C GLU A 171 -18.94 0.04 0.38
N VAL A 172 -19.54 -0.52 1.43
CA VAL A 172 -19.00 -0.50 2.80
C VAL A 172 -17.90 -1.54 2.99
N PHE A 173 -18.16 -2.80 2.62
CA PHE A 173 -17.23 -3.90 2.90
C PHE A 173 -16.14 -4.09 1.83
N GLY A 174 -16.34 -3.63 0.60
CA GLY A 174 -15.30 -3.67 -0.44
C GLY A 174 -14.00 -2.97 0.00
N PRO A 175 -14.06 -1.71 0.46
CA PRO A 175 -12.96 -1.03 1.13
C PRO A 175 -12.34 -1.79 2.30
N ALA A 176 -13.19 -2.29 3.20
CA ALA A 176 -12.76 -2.98 4.41
C ALA A 176 -11.93 -4.24 4.09
N ILE A 177 -12.36 -5.00 3.08
CA ILE A 177 -11.65 -6.18 2.59
C ILE A 177 -10.29 -5.78 2.00
N ARG A 178 -10.24 -4.75 1.14
CA ARG A 178 -8.98 -4.28 0.55
C ARG A 178 -7.99 -3.76 1.60
N ALA A 179 -8.52 -3.15 2.67
CA ALA A 179 -7.72 -2.62 3.77
C ALA A 179 -7.27 -3.69 4.77
N GLY A 180 -7.77 -4.94 4.67
CA GLY A 180 -7.50 -5.98 5.66
C GLY A 180 -8.07 -5.64 7.05
N ALA A 181 -9.25 -4.99 7.09
CA ALA A 181 -9.86 -4.53 8.32
C ALA A 181 -10.29 -5.71 9.21
N ALA A 182 -10.01 -5.61 10.51
CA ALA A 182 -10.52 -6.54 11.52
C ALA A 182 -11.94 -6.19 11.97
N GLY A 183 -12.41 -4.97 11.68
CA GLY A 183 -13.75 -4.49 11.95
C GLY A 183 -13.98 -3.13 11.28
N ILE A 184 -15.24 -2.71 11.25
CA ILE A 184 -15.62 -1.39 10.72
C ILE A 184 -16.45 -0.60 11.73
N ILE A 185 -16.32 0.72 11.70
CA ILE A 185 -17.24 1.65 12.36
C ILE A 185 -17.82 2.55 11.27
N VAL A 186 -19.15 2.69 11.20
CA VAL A 186 -19.78 3.59 10.23
C VAL A 186 -20.24 4.87 10.90
N VAL A 187 -20.13 5.99 10.19
CA VAL A 187 -20.38 7.31 10.76
C VAL A 187 -21.08 8.20 9.74
N HIS A 188 -22.13 8.91 10.15
CA HIS A 188 -22.70 9.98 9.33
C HIS A 188 -23.11 11.20 10.13
N ASN A 189 -23.31 12.32 9.45
CA ASN A 189 -23.84 13.54 10.04
C ASN A 189 -25.30 13.76 9.64
N HIS A 190 -26.09 14.33 10.55
CA HIS A 190 -27.40 14.91 10.21
C HIS A 190 -27.26 16.43 10.08
N PRO A 191 -27.53 17.04 8.90
CA PRO A 191 -27.48 18.48 8.70
C PRO A 191 -28.40 19.28 9.63
N SER A 192 -29.50 18.68 10.10
CA SER A 192 -30.39 19.25 11.12
C SER A 192 -29.66 19.55 12.44
N GLY A 193 -28.59 18.81 12.71
CA GLY A 193 -27.82 18.86 13.96
C GLY A 193 -28.33 17.93 15.06
N ASP A 194 -29.45 17.24 14.84
CA ASP A 194 -29.99 16.22 15.74
C ASP A 194 -29.44 14.83 15.37
N PRO A 195 -28.65 14.15 16.23
CA PRO A 195 -28.11 12.83 15.94
C PRO A 195 -29.11 11.70 16.19
N GLN A 196 -30.37 11.97 16.55
CA GLN A 196 -31.36 10.91 16.68
C GLN A 196 -31.50 10.17 15.33
N PRO A 197 -31.29 8.84 15.28
CA PRO A 197 -31.35 8.10 14.03
C PRO A 197 -32.77 8.03 13.47
N SER A 198 -32.85 8.03 12.15
CA SER A 198 -34.06 7.72 11.39
C SER A 198 -34.31 6.21 11.32
N ASP A 199 -35.50 5.80 10.87
CA ASP A 199 -35.79 4.38 10.62
C ASP A 199 -34.91 3.79 9.51
N ASP A 200 -34.48 4.61 8.55
CA ASP A 200 -33.54 4.19 7.50
C ASP A 200 -32.15 3.90 8.08
N ASP A 201 -31.68 4.72 9.02
CA ASP A 201 -30.42 4.46 9.72
C ASP A 201 -30.48 3.13 10.47
N ILE A 202 -31.60 2.85 11.15
CA ILE A 202 -31.80 1.59 11.88
C ILE A 202 -31.79 0.40 10.92
N ARG A 203 -32.50 0.49 9.78
CA ARG A 203 -32.51 -0.55 8.75
C ARG A 203 -31.12 -0.79 8.16
N LEU A 204 -30.42 0.28 7.81
CA LEU A 204 -29.06 0.22 7.28
C LEU A 204 -28.11 -0.45 8.26
N THR A 205 -28.16 -0.05 9.53
CA THR A 205 -27.33 -0.61 10.61
C THR A 205 -27.49 -2.12 10.71
N ARG A 206 -28.74 -2.61 10.77
CA ARG A 206 -29.03 -4.05 10.88
C ARG A 206 -28.49 -4.81 9.66
N ARG A 207 -28.73 -4.28 8.47
CA ARG A 207 -28.25 -4.88 7.22
C ARG A 207 -26.72 -4.96 7.15
N LEU A 208 -26.03 -3.92 7.62
CA LEU A 208 -24.57 -3.90 7.69
C LEU A 208 -24.04 -4.86 8.76
N ALA A 209 -24.69 -4.96 9.92
CA ALA A 209 -24.31 -5.90 10.97
C ALA A 209 -24.45 -7.37 10.51
N GLU A 210 -25.53 -7.70 9.80
CA GLU A 210 -25.73 -9.03 9.19
C GLU A 210 -24.68 -9.33 8.13
N ALA A 211 -24.42 -8.39 7.22
CA ALA A 211 -23.38 -8.54 6.20
C ALA A 211 -21.99 -8.70 6.82
N GLY A 212 -21.68 -7.96 7.89
CA GLY A 212 -20.41 -8.07 8.60
C GLY A 212 -20.17 -9.45 9.21
N LYS A 213 -21.23 -10.08 9.74
CA LYS A 213 -21.17 -11.48 10.23
C LYS A 213 -20.86 -12.47 9.10
N ILE A 214 -21.43 -12.27 7.92
CA ILE A 214 -21.22 -13.15 6.75
C ILE A 214 -19.81 -12.97 6.18
N VAL A 215 -19.35 -11.72 6.04
CA VAL A 215 -18.03 -11.38 5.47
C VAL A 215 -16.89 -11.71 6.44
N GLY A 216 -17.17 -11.81 7.74
CA GLY A 216 -16.16 -11.99 8.79
C GLY A 216 -15.48 -10.68 9.21
N ILE A 217 -16.12 -9.54 8.92
CA ILE A 217 -15.66 -8.20 9.34
C ILE A 217 -16.81 -7.55 10.13
N PRO A 218 -16.79 -7.57 11.47
CA PRO A 218 -17.89 -7.06 12.29
C PRO A 218 -18.08 -5.55 12.15
N LEU A 219 -19.34 -5.11 12.16
CA LEU A 219 -19.71 -3.73 12.43
C LEU A 219 -19.59 -3.50 13.94
N LEU A 220 -18.63 -2.68 14.35
CA LEU A 220 -18.33 -2.41 15.76
C LEU A 220 -19.24 -1.34 16.36
N ASP A 221 -19.57 -0.31 15.57
CA ASP A 221 -20.55 0.72 15.95
C ASP A 221 -21.07 1.46 14.71
N HIS A 222 -22.20 2.13 14.89
CA HIS A 222 -22.73 3.14 13.97
C HIS A 222 -22.92 4.44 14.74
N ILE A 223 -22.29 5.51 14.28
CA ILE A 223 -22.29 6.80 14.99
C ILE A 223 -22.92 7.91 14.14
N VAL A 224 -23.96 8.53 14.68
CA VAL A 224 -24.60 9.71 14.08
C VAL A 224 -24.07 10.97 14.76
N ILE A 225 -23.50 11.90 13.98
CA ILE A 225 -22.91 13.15 14.46
C ILE A 225 -23.88 14.30 14.23
N GLY A 226 -24.29 14.92 15.35
CA GLY A 226 -24.99 16.21 15.37
C GLY A 226 -24.05 17.37 15.71
N LYS A 227 -24.60 18.57 15.91
CA LYS A 227 -23.78 19.80 16.14
C LYS A 227 -22.92 19.73 17.40
N GLN A 228 -23.48 19.33 18.53
CA GLN A 228 -22.78 19.24 19.83
C GLN A 228 -22.86 17.85 20.48
N ARG A 229 -23.77 17.00 20.01
CA ARG A 229 -24.00 15.64 20.51
C ARG A 229 -23.73 14.61 19.41
N PHE A 230 -23.68 13.34 19.78
CA PHE A 230 -23.64 12.21 18.87
C PHE A 230 -24.54 11.09 19.41
N TYR A 231 -24.90 10.16 18.54
CA TYR A 231 -25.62 8.94 18.88
C TYR A 231 -24.74 7.74 18.53
N SER A 232 -24.64 6.76 19.42
CA SER A 232 -23.96 5.48 19.17
C SER A 232 -25.01 4.38 19.28
N PHE A 233 -25.12 3.57 18.24
CA PHE A 233 -26.03 2.43 18.21
C PHE A 233 -25.60 1.37 19.22
N ARG A 234 -24.29 1.15 19.38
CA ARG A 234 -23.74 0.19 20.35
C ARG A 234 -24.09 0.59 21.79
N SER A 235 -23.85 1.83 22.18
CA SER A 235 -24.13 2.32 23.55
C SER A 235 -25.61 2.31 23.91
N ARG A 236 -26.50 2.22 22.90
CA ARG A 236 -27.96 2.14 23.07
C ARG A 236 -28.52 0.74 22.87
N CYS A 237 -27.66 -0.29 22.80
CA CYS A 237 -28.05 -1.70 22.63
C CYS A 237 -28.88 -1.99 21.37
N LEU A 238 -28.64 -1.24 20.29
CA LEU A 238 -29.29 -1.45 18.99
C LEU A 238 -28.36 -2.15 17.98
N LEU A 239 -27.24 -2.70 18.46
CA LEU A 239 -26.19 -3.39 17.70
C LEU A 239 -25.68 -4.60 18.48
#